data_AF-A0A3A9SG01-F1
#
_entry.id   AF-A0A3A9SG01-F1
#
_cell.length_a   1.000
_cell.length_b   1.000
_cell.length_c   1.000
_cell.angle_alpha   90.00
_cell.angle_beta   90.00
_cell.angle_gamma   90.00
#
_symmetry.space_group_name_H-M   'P 1'
#
loop_
_entity.id
_entity.type
_entity.pdbx_description
1 polymer ?
#
loop_
_entity_poly.entity_id
_entity_poly.type
_entity_poly.pdbx_seq_one_letter_code
_entity_poly.pdbx_strand_id
1 'polypeptide(L)'
;MRETTQITYGDGIVSVELISESKSDIPAPVIRFGDYEKVLESCFTRKELEEIYEGDHASLTFSFVMSDSPEEIEEYDTLVSAVSRASKNFGELSEGIALEVNAVKSVDAGEELTIDNLLGNVELQIEIPLYLIRENREYYLMTDSFGACTLYEDYDNEADTLSVNTNTVGTSMLIYRDTYPGVPVAETSSFGVKPQFIFGGIVIILLVFWNYVTGARKQRLKEQR
;
A
#
# COMPACT_ATOMS: atom_id res chain seq x y z
N MET A 1 -5.02 19.00 0.53
CA MET A 1 -6.35 18.83 1.14
C MET A 1 -6.18 18.12 2.48
N ARG A 2 -6.95 18.50 3.50
CA ARG A 2 -6.98 17.81 4.79
C ARG A 2 -8.44 17.62 5.19
N GLU A 3 -8.83 16.39 5.46
CA GLU A 3 -10.18 16.01 5.87
C GLU A 3 -10.09 15.27 7.21
N THR A 4 -10.96 15.61 8.16
CA THR A 4 -11.01 14.94 9.46
C THR A 4 -12.42 14.48 9.72
N THR A 5 -12.57 13.18 9.97
CA THR A 5 -13.84 12.53 10.29
C THR A 5 -13.76 11.99 11.71
N GLN A 6 -14.76 12.29 12.53
CA GLN A 6 -14.88 11.71 13.87
C GLN A 6 -15.90 10.59 13.86
N ILE A 7 -15.52 9.46 14.47
CA ILE A 7 -16.34 8.27 14.59
C ILE A 7 -16.49 7.98 16.07
N THR A 8 -17.72 7.72 16.51
CA THR A 8 -17.99 7.21 17.86
C THR A 8 -17.95 5.69 17.82
N TYR A 9 -17.16 5.07 18.69
CA TYR A 9 -17.06 3.62 18.81
C TYR A 9 -17.22 3.23 20.28
N GLY A 10 -18.38 2.66 20.63
CA GLY A 10 -18.76 2.50 22.03
C GLY A 10 -18.89 3.85 22.73
N ASP A 11 -18.16 4.03 23.83
CA ASP A 11 -18.09 5.28 24.58
C ASP A 11 -16.92 6.18 24.12
N GLY A 12 -15.98 5.67 23.31
CA GLY A 12 -14.82 6.40 22.81
C GLY A 12 -15.03 7.14 21.49
N ILE A 13 -14.03 7.94 21.11
CA ILE A 13 -14.04 8.73 19.88
C ILE A 13 -12.74 8.49 19.11
N VAL A 14 -12.86 8.16 17.83
CA VAL A 14 -11.74 8.02 16.90
C VAL A 14 -11.77 9.15 15.89
N SER A 15 -10.64 9.86 15.77
CA SER A 15 -10.44 10.90 14.75
C SER A 15 -9.65 10.31 13.59
N VAL A 16 -10.23 10.25 12.41
CA VAL A 16 -9.59 9.81 11.17
C VAL A 16 -9.24 11.03 10.34
N GLU A 17 -7.95 11.27 10.15
CA GLU A 17 -7.40 12.36 9.35
C GLU A 17 -6.86 11.82 8.02
N LEU A 18 -7.35 12.39 6.92
CA LEU A 18 -6.89 12.14 5.56
C LEU A 18 -6.18 13.39 5.05
N ILE A 19 -4.90 13.26 4.75
CA ILE A 19 -4.04 14.32 4.25
C ILE A 19 -3.64 13.95 2.83
N SER A 20 -4.03 14.77 1.85
CA SER A 20 -3.62 14.61 0.45
C SER A 20 -2.85 15.85 0.02
N GLU A 21 -1.55 15.70 -0.24
CA GLU A 21 -0.62 16.78 -0.55
C GLU A 21 0.03 16.56 -1.91
N SER A 22 0.37 17.66 -2.59
CA SER A 22 1.09 17.63 -3.86
C SER A 22 2.37 18.44 -3.71
N LYS A 23 3.48 17.86 -4.16
CA LYS A 23 4.76 18.57 -4.34
C LYS A 23 4.80 19.35 -5.67
N SER A 24 3.77 19.22 -6.52
CA SER A 24 3.66 19.88 -7.83
C SER A 24 2.61 21.00 -7.85
N ASP A 25 2.56 21.75 -8.95
CA ASP A 25 1.49 22.72 -9.24
C ASP A 25 0.13 22.04 -9.55
N ILE A 26 0.12 20.73 -9.75
CA ILE A 26 -1.11 19.95 -9.97
C ILE A 26 -1.70 19.61 -8.60
N PRO A 27 -3.01 19.83 -8.36
CA PRO A 27 -3.62 19.44 -7.11
C PRO A 27 -3.55 17.92 -6.92
N ALA A 28 -3.23 17.48 -5.70
CA ALA A 28 -3.29 16.07 -5.35
C ALA A 28 -4.73 15.55 -5.46
N PRO A 29 -4.92 14.26 -5.82
CA PRO A 29 -6.24 13.67 -5.92
C PRO A 29 -6.98 13.71 -4.57
N VAL A 30 -8.31 13.78 -4.64
CA VAL A 30 -9.16 13.59 -3.46
C VAL A 30 -9.19 12.10 -3.15
N ILE A 31 -8.90 11.73 -1.91
CA ILE A 31 -8.84 10.33 -1.47
C ILE A 31 -9.78 10.15 -0.27
N ARG A 32 -10.61 9.11 -0.31
CA ARG A 32 -11.62 8.82 0.71
C ARG A 32 -11.67 7.33 1.00
N PHE A 33 -12.18 6.98 2.18
CA PHE A 33 -12.55 5.61 2.48
C PHE A 33 -14.05 5.43 2.26
N GLY A 34 -14.45 4.28 1.70
CA GLY A 34 -15.86 3.95 1.50
C GLY A 34 -16.60 3.68 2.82
N ASP A 35 -15.91 3.07 3.79
CA ASP A 35 -16.45 2.69 5.09
C ASP A 35 -15.42 2.93 6.21
N TYR A 36 -15.63 4.00 6.96
CA TYR A 36 -14.73 4.43 8.03
C TYR A 36 -14.78 3.51 9.27
N GLU A 37 -15.87 2.76 9.49
CA GLU A 37 -15.92 1.77 10.58
C GLU A 37 -15.01 0.58 10.27
N LYS A 38 -15.02 0.10 9.01
CA LYS A 38 -14.09 -0.94 8.57
C LYS A 38 -12.64 -0.52 8.64
N VAL A 39 -12.34 0.75 8.35
CA VAL A 39 -10.98 1.29 8.48
C VAL A 39 -10.51 1.20 9.93
N LEU A 40 -11.36 1.64 10.87
CA LEU A 40 -11.09 1.55 12.30
C LEU A 40 -10.84 0.10 12.74
N GLU A 41 -11.73 -0.83 12.39
CA GLU A 41 -11.59 -2.25 12.73
C GLU A 41 -10.35 -2.90 12.09
N SER A 42 -9.91 -2.38 10.95
CA SER A 42 -8.74 -2.91 10.24
C SER A 42 -7.41 -2.32 10.73
N CYS A 43 -7.43 -1.14 11.37
CA CYS A 43 -6.22 -0.46 11.87
C CYS A 43 -5.89 -0.81 13.33
N PHE A 44 -6.91 -1.05 14.15
CA PHE A 44 -6.75 -1.34 15.56
C PHE A 44 -6.83 -2.83 15.85
N THR A 45 -5.98 -3.28 16.77
CA THR A 45 -6.06 -4.61 17.34
C THR A 45 -7.30 -4.73 18.21
N ARG A 46 -7.74 -5.95 18.47
CA ARG A 46 -8.88 -6.21 19.37
C ARG A 46 -8.73 -5.55 20.74
N LYS A 47 -7.52 -5.55 21.31
CA LYS A 47 -7.26 -4.93 22.61
C LYS A 47 -7.47 -3.41 22.56
N GLU A 48 -6.92 -2.75 21.53
CA GLU A 48 -7.09 -1.30 21.33
C GLU A 48 -8.57 -0.95 21.06
N LEU A 49 -9.29 -1.78 20.31
CA LEU A 49 -10.73 -1.59 20.08
C LEU A 49 -11.55 -1.72 21.37
N GLU A 50 -11.19 -2.64 22.26
CA GLU A 50 -11.82 -2.78 23.58
C GLU A 50 -11.56 -1.53 24.43
N GLU A 51 -10.33 -1.00 24.45
CA GLU A 51 -9.96 0.24 25.14
C GLU A 51 -10.74 1.45 24.61
N ILE A 52 -10.82 1.62 23.29
CA ILE A 52 -11.61 2.68 22.64
C ILE A 52 -13.10 2.51 23.00
N TYR A 53 -13.62 1.29 22.94
CA TYR A 53 -15.03 1.03 23.25
C TYR A 53 -15.39 1.43 24.70
N GLU A 54 -14.46 1.28 25.65
CA GLU A 54 -14.63 1.64 27.05
C GLU A 54 -14.50 3.16 27.33
N GLY A 55 -14.08 3.96 26.34
CA GLY A 55 -14.08 5.42 26.44
C GLY A 55 -12.81 6.12 25.95
N ASP A 56 -11.77 5.38 25.57
CA ASP A 56 -10.51 5.99 25.15
C ASP A 56 -10.64 6.72 23.80
N HIS A 57 -9.82 7.76 23.64
CA HIS A 57 -9.72 8.50 22.39
C HIS A 57 -8.63 7.90 21.50
N ALA A 58 -8.86 7.81 20.19
CA ALA A 58 -7.84 7.37 19.25
C ALA A 58 -7.72 8.29 18.04
N SER A 59 -6.56 8.25 17.39
CA SER A 59 -6.32 8.92 16.12
C SER A 59 -5.82 7.94 15.07
N LEU A 60 -6.26 8.17 13.83
CA LEU A 60 -5.73 7.55 12.62
C LEU A 60 -5.37 8.68 11.66
N THR A 61 -4.14 8.73 11.18
CA THR A 61 -3.73 9.70 10.17
C THR A 61 -3.17 8.96 8.96
N PHE A 62 -3.76 9.22 7.79
CA PHE A 62 -3.29 8.74 6.50
C PHE A 62 -2.82 9.93 5.68
N SER A 63 -1.55 9.89 5.27
CA SER A 63 -0.91 10.91 4.44
C SER A 63 -0.58 10.35 3.07
N PHE A 64 -1.07 11.02 2.04
CA PHE A 64 -0.85 10.71 0.63
C PHE A 64 -0.14 11.91 0.00
N VAL A 65 1.10 11.71 -0.43
CA VAL A 65 1.91 12.79 -1.00
C VAL A 65 2.21 12.48 -2.46
N MET A 66 1.62 13.26 -3.36
CA MET A 66 1.89 13.20 -4.79
C MET A 66 3.21 13.91 -5.08
N SER A 67 4.17 13.19 -5.67
CA SER A 67 5.47 13.74 -6.05
C SER A 67 5.41 14.43 -7.42
N ASP A 68 6.15 15.53 -7.57
CA ASP A 68 6.45 16.19 -8.85
C ASP A 68 7.60 15.50 -9.60
N SER A 69 8.52 14.89 -8.84
CA SER A 69 9.58 13.99 -9.30
C SER A 69 9.35 12.59 -8.72
N PRO A 70 8.47 11.77 -9.33
CA PRO A 70 8.17 10.44 -8.83
C PRO A 70 9.40 9.52 -8.81
N GLU A 71 10.39 9.78 -9.66
CA GLU A 71 11.68 9.07 -9.69
C GLU A 71 12.54 9.22 -8.44
N GLU A 72 12.24 10.20 -7.58
CA GLU A 72 12.93 10.37 -6.29
C GLU A 72 12.30 9.52 -5.17
N ILE A 73 11.14 8.90 -5.43
CA ILE A 73 10.50 8.01 -4.46
C ILE A 73 11.29 6.69 -4.40
N GLU A 74 11.64 6.24 -3.20
CA GLU A 74 12.49 5.07 -2.98
C GLU A 74 11.96 3.81 -3.70
N GLU A 75 10.64 3.59 -3.67
CA GLU A 75 10.01 2.43 -4.29
C GLU A 75 9.68 2.60 -5.78
N TYR A 76 9.98 3.75 -6.41
CA TYR A 76 9.53 4.05 -7.78
C TYR A 76 10.05 3.03 -8.81
N ASP A 77 11.34 2.72 -8.80
CA ASP A 77 11.93 1.72 -9.72
C ASP A 77 11.28 0.33 -9.56
N THR A 78 10.88 -0.01 -8.34
CA THR A 78 10.20 -1.26 -8.01
C THR A 78 8.79 -1.26 -8.60
N LEU A 79 8.05 -0.16 -8.44
CA LEU A 79 6.73 0.05 -9.02
C LEU A 79 6.76 0.00 -10.55
N VAL A 80 7.64 0.77 -11.21
CA VAL A 80 7.79 0.77 -12.67
C VAL A 80 8.12 -0.63 -13.20
N SER A 81 9.03 -1.34 -12.51
CA SER A 81 9.35 -2.73 -12.84
C SER A 81 8.15 -3.67 -12.70
N ALA A 82 7.30 -3.46 -11.70
CA ALA A 82 6.08 -4.24 -11.49
C ALA A 82 5.03 -3.93 -12.55
N VAL A 83 4.84 -2.66 -12.93
CA VAL A 83 3.96 -2.23 -14.02
C VAL A 83 4.38 -2.90 -15.32
N SER A 84 5.66 -2.86 -15.68
CA SER A 84 6.18 -3.54 -16.88
C SER A 84 5.91 -5.05 -16.89
N ARG A 85 5.93 -5.71 -15.73
CA ARG A 85 5.57 -7.14 -15.62
C ARG A 85 4.07 -7.35 -15.76
N ALA A 86 3.26 -6.52 -15.11
CA ALA A 86 1.81 -6.57 -15.19
C ALA A 86 1.33 -6.33 -16.63
N SER A 87 1.99 -5.44 -17.38
CA SER A 87 1.63 -5.15 -18.78
C SER A 87 1.67 -6.38 -19.69
N LYS A 88 2.45 -7.42 -19.33
CA LYS A 88 2.49 -8.68 -20.09
C LYS A 88 1.19 -9.48 -20.00
N ASN A 89 0.45 -9.31 -18.91
CA ASN A 89 -0.80 -10.03 -18.64
C ASN A 89 -2.03 -9.16 -18.92
N PHE A 90 -1.93 -7.86 -18.66
CA PHE A 90 -3.06 -6.92 -18.74
C PHE A 90 -3.05 -6.05 -20.01
N GLY A 91 -2.05 -6.17 -20.88
CA GLY A 91 -1.85 -5.28 -22.02
C GLY A 91 -1.02 -4.06 -21.64
N GLU A 92 -0.81 -3.12 -22.56
CA GLU A 92 0.05 -1.95 -22.32
C GLU A 92 -0.53 -1.05 -21.20
N LEU A 93 0.09 -1.12 -20.01
CA LEU A 93 -0.20 -0.22 -18.88
C LEU A 93 0.72 0.99 -18.94
N SER A 94 0.14 2.17 -18.73
CA SER A 94 0.84 3.45 -18.68
C SER A 94 0.80 4.03 -17.26
N GLU A 95 1.86 4.75 -16.91
CA GLU A 95 2.00 5.40 -15.61
C GLU A 95 1.16 6.69 -15.55
N GLY A 96 0.47 6.90 -14.43
CA GLY A 96 -0.33 8.09 -14.13
C GLY A 96 0.35 8.96 -13.07
N ILE A 97 0.00 8.75 -11.80
CA ILE A 97 0.56 9.49 -10.65
C ILE A 97 1.16 8.51 -9.64
N ALA A 98 2.22 8.94 -8.95
CA ALA A 98 2.79 8.23 -7.82
C ALA A 98 2.50 8.97 -6.50
N LEU A 99 2.16 8.21 -5.47
CA LEU A 99 1.74 8.66 -4.15
C LEU A 99 2.59 7.96 -3.10
N GLU A 100 3.35 8.72 -2.32
CA GLU A 100 3.95 8.23 -1.08
C GLU A 100 2.83 8.15 -0.03
N VAL A 101 2.56 6.94 0.48
CA VAL A 101 1.46 6.72 1.44
C VAL A 101 2.04 6.31 2.78
N ASN A 102 1.70 7.08 3.81
CA ASN A 102 2.06 6.79 5.20
C ASN A 102 0.80 6.77 6.05
N ALA A 103 0.70 5.81 6.96
CA ALA A 103 -0.40 5.76 7.92
C ALA A 103 0.14 5.55 9.33
N VAL A 104 -0.47 6.26 10.29
CA VAL A 104 -0.13 6.16 11.72
C VAL A 104 -1.40 6.07 12.56
N LYS A 105 -1.29 5.42 13.72
CA LYS A 105 -2.34 5.36 14.74
C LYS A 105 -1.82 5.73 16.12
N SER A 106 -2.71 6.21 16.99
CA SER A 106 -2.44 6.33 18.43
C SER A 106 -3.72 6.09 19.24
N VAL A 107 -3.57 5.68 20.49
CA VAL A 107 -4.66 5.53 21.49
C VAL A 107 -4.27 6.30 22.75
N ASP A 108 -5.20 7.08 23.31
CA ASP A 108 -5.10 7.94 24.50
C ASP A 108 -3.80 8.77 24.60
N ALA A 109 -3.46 9.47 23.52
CA ALA A 109 -2.21 10.25 23.39
C ALA A 109 -0.93 9.43 23.65
N GLY A 110 -1.00 8.11 23.47
CA GLY A 110 0.12 7.19 23.50
C GLY A 110 1.07 7.37 22.32
N GLU A 111 1.99 6.42 22.17
CA GLU A 111 2.96 6.42 21.06
C GLU A 111 2.25 6.30 19.71
N GLU A 112 2.70 7.09 18.73
CA GLU A 112 2.27 6.93 17.35
C GLU A 112 2.93 5.69 16.74
N LEU A 113 2.09 4.79 16.24
CA LEU A 113 2.51 3.55 15.60
C LEU A 113 2.23 3.61 14.12
N THR A 114 3.23 3.29 13.30
CA THR A 114 3.05 3.15 11.85
C THR A 114 2.14 1.96 11.53
N ILE A 115 1.27 2.15 10.55
CA ILE A 115 0.38 1.12 10.01
C ILE A 115 0.89 0.77 8.62
N ASP A 116 1.52 -0.40 8.50
CA ASP A 116 2.00 -0.87 7.20
C ASP A 116 1.02 -1.83 6.51
N ASN A 117 0.21 -2.53 7.31
CA ASN A 117 -0.79 -3.49 6.84
C ASN A 117 -2.08 -3.36 7.65
N LEU A 118 -3.19 -3.59 6.96
CA LEU A 118 -4.52 -3.58 7.53
C LEU A 118 -4.95 -5.02 7.83
N LEU A 119 -5.64 -5.22 8.96
CA LEU A 119 -6.14 -6.54 9.37
C LEU A 119 -7.26 -7.06 8.45
N GLY A 120 -7.94 -6.16 7.76
CA GLY A 120 -9.00 -6.43 6.79
C GLY A 120 -8.83 -5.61 5.51
N ASN A 121 -9.62 -5.96 4.50
CA ASN A 121 -9.71 -5.15 3.28
C ASN A 121 -10.57 -3.92 3.58
N VAL A 122 -10.05 -2.76 3.23
CA VAL A 122 -10.75 -1.48 3.27
C VAL A 122 -10.94 -0.96 1.85
N GLU A 123 -12.05 -0.28 1.65
CA GLU A 123 -12.34 0.38 0.39
C GLU A 123 -11.66 1.75 0.36
N LEU A 124 -10.79 1.96 -0.62
CA LEU A 124 -10.13 3.23 -0.91
C LEU A 124 -10.65 3.77 -2.24
N GLN A 125 -11.15 5.00 -2.22
CA GLN A 125 -11.64 5.73 -3.38
C GLN A 125 -10.67 6.88 -3.69
N ILE A 126 -10.21 6.94 -4.94
CA ILE A 126 -9.27 7.96 -5.43
C ILE A 126 -9.92 8.68 -6.60
N GLU A 127 -10.17 9.99 -6.46
CA GLU A 127 -10.65 10.81 -7.57
C GLU A 127 -9.54 10.94 -8.63
N ILE A 128 -9.86 10.56 -9.86
CA ILE A 128 -8.90 10.59 -10.97
C ILE A 128 -8.62 12.05 -11.35
N PRO A 129 -7.35 12.48 -11.39
CA PRO A 129 -7.03 13.83 -11.85
C PRO A 129 -7.57 14.10 -13.26
N LEU A 130 -8.17 15.28 -13.47
CA LEU A 130 -8.87 15.63 -14.72
C LEU A 130 -8.04 15.45 -16.00
N TYR A 131 -6.71 15.61 -15.93
CA TYR A 131 -5.82 15.43 -17.09
C TYR A 131 -5.58 13.96 -17.46
N LEU A 132 -5.92 13.03 -16.57
CA LEU A 132 -5.87 11.58 -16.80
C LEU A 132 -7.22 11.01 -17.24
N ILE A 133 -8.33 11.71 -17.01
CA ILE A 133 -9.68 11.29 -17.41
C ILE A 133 -9.79 11.27 -18.94
N ARG A 134 -10.14 10.10 -19.51
CA ARG A 134 -10.40 9.92 -20.95
C ARG A 134 -11.45 8.84 -21.19
N GLU A 135 -12.16 8.96 -22.31
CA GLU A 135 -13.03 7.88 -22.78
C GLU A 135 -12.20 6.64 -23.15
N ASN A 136 -12.75 5.46 -22.86
CA ASN A 136 -12.11 4.17 -23.08
C ASN A 136 -10.76 4.03 -22.37
N ARG A 137 -10.75 4.39 -21.08
CA ARG A 137 -9.61 4.21 -20.20
C ARG A 137 -10.06 3.49 -18.95
N GLU A 138 -9.26 2.51 -18.55
CA GLU A 138 -9.44 1.79 -17.29
C GLU A 138 -8.30 2.17 -16.35
N TYR A 139 -8.61 2.26 -15.06
CA TYR A 139 -7.67 2.66 -14.02
C TYR A 139 -7.38 1.49 -13.08
N TYR A 140 -6.16 1.48 -12.56
CA TYR A 140 -5.70 0.48 -11.61
C TYR A 140 -4.78 1.15 -10.59
N LEU A 141 -4.65 0.53 -9.41
CA LEU A 141 -3.68 0.96 -8.40
C LEU A 141 -2.59 -0.11 -8.24
N MET A 142 -1.34 0.26 -8.45
CA MET A 142 -0.19 -0.58 -8.08
C MET A 142 0.37 -0.08 -6.76
N THR A 143 0.35 -0.90 -5.72
CA THR A 143 0.91 -0.53 -4.42
C THR A 143 2.11 -1.41 -4.11
N ASP A 144 3.22 -0.79 -3.74
CA ASP A 144 4.35 -1.46 -3.12
C ASP A 144 4.22 -1.40 -1.60
N SER A 145 4.30 -2.57 -0.96
CA SER A 145 4.42 -2.68 0.49
C SER A 145 5.61 -3.58 0.79
N PHE A 146 6.67 -3.00 1.34
CA PHE A 146 7.92 -3.67 1.67
C PHE A 146 8.54 -4.45 0.48
N GLY A 147 8.50 -3.89 -0.72
CA GLY A 147 9.05 -4.50 -1.94
C GLY A 147 8.17 -5.59 -2.56
N ALA A 148 6.95 -5.78 -2.05
CA ALA A 148 5.93 -6.63 -2.66
C ALA A 148 4.88 -5.75 -3.35
N CYS A 149 4.86 -5.77 -4.68
CA CYS A 149 3.87 -5.01 -5.44
C CYS A 149 2.58 -5.80 -5.65
N THR A 150 1.45 -5.16 -5.41
CA THR A 150 0.11 -5.70 -5.66
C THR A 150 -0.64 -4.78 -6.62
N LEU A 151 -1.22 -5.36 -7.66
CA LEU A 151 -2.12 -4.65 -8.57
C LEU A 151 -3.56 -4.81 -8.09
N TYR A 152 -4.23 -3.68 -7.87
CA TYR A 152 -5.64 -3.60 -7.55
C TYR A 152 -6.42 -3.10 -8.78
N GLU A 153 -7.42 -3.88 -9.16
CA GLU A 153 -8.37 -3.54 -10.21
C GLU A 153 -9.48 -2.65 -9.64
N ASP A 154 -9.97 -1.73 -10.46
CA ASP A 154 -11.17 -0.96 -10.15
C ASP A 154 -12.39 -1.88 -10.07
N TYR A 155 -13.13 -1.82 -8.96
CA TYR A 155 -14.26 -2.73 -8.76
C TYR A 155 -15.61 -2.12 -9.20
N ASP A 156 -15.73 -0.79 -9.30
CA ASP A 156 -16.98 -0.12 -9.68
C ASP A 156 -16.98 0.43 -11.11
N ASN A 157 -15.80 0.66 -11.69
CA ASN A 157 -15.59 1.16 -13.05
C ASN A 157 -16.24 2.53 -13.29
N GLU A 158 -16.27 3.39 -12.26
CA GLU A 158 -16.66 4.79 -12.41
C GLU A 158 -15.59 5.57 -13.20
N ALA A 159 -16.03 6.52 -14.03
CA ALA A 159 -15.12 7.17 -14.99
C ALA A 159 -14.16 8.19 -14.34
N ASP A 160 -14.54 8.72 -13.19
CA ASP A 160 -13.87 9.80 -12.46
C ASP A 160 -13.32 9.37 -11.10
N THR A 161 -13.57 8.13 -10.68
CA THR A 161 -13.12 7.59 -9.39
C THR A 161 -12.54 6.19 -9.61
N LEU A 162 -11.39 5.91 -9.00
CA LEU A 162 -10.84 4.57 -8.86
C LEU A 162 -11.18 4.04 -7.48
N SER A 163 -11.95 2.97 -7.42
CA SER A 163 -12.33 2.34 -6.16
C SER A 163 -11.66 0.97 -6.03
N VAL A 164 -10.87 0.79 -4.98
CA VAL A 164 -10.09 -0.43 -4.76
C VAL A 164 -10.29 -0.98 -3.35
N ASN A 165 -10.33 -2.31 -3.23
CA ASN A 165 -10.29 -2.98 -1.94
C ASN A 165 -8.84 -3.36 -1.62
N THR A 166 -8.23 -2.63 -0.68
CA THR A 166 -6.83 -2.83 -0.28
C THR A 166 -6.72 -3.23 1.19
N ASN A 167 -5.70 -4.01 1.51
CA ASN A 167 -5.28 -4.31 2.87
C ASN A 167 -3.83 -3.88 3.15
N THR A 168 -3.21 -3.15 2.22
CA THR A 168 -1.83 -2.69 2.33
C THR A 168 -1.78 -1.17 2.36
N VAL A 169 -0.83 -0.65 3.14
CA VAL A 169 -0.44 0.75 3.11
C VAL A 169 0.99 0.80 2.59
N GLY A 170 1.22 1.65 1.59
CA GLY A 170 2.55 1.84 1.02
C GLY A 170 2.51 2.65 -0.26
N THR A 171 3.70 2.97 -0.78
CA THR A 171 3.86 3.78 -1.98
C THR A 171 3.03 3.20 -3.13
N SER A 172 2.15 4.02 -3.67
CA SER A 172 1.14 3.61 -4.64
C SER A 172 1.27 4.40 -5.93
N MET A 173 0.99 3.74 -7.06
CA MET A 173 1.00 4.33 -8.39
C MET A 173 -0.34 4.06 -9.06
N LEU A 174 -1.03 5.13 -9.43
CA LEU A 174 -2.19 5.06 -10.31
C LEU A 174 -1.67 4.80 -11.73
N ILE A 175 -2.15 3.73 -12.33
CA ILE A 175 -1.83 3.34 -13.70
C ILE A 175 -3.10 3.22 -14.51
N TYR A 176 -2.97 3.29 -15.82
CA TYR A 176 -4.13 3.20 -16.71
C TYR A 176 -3.84 2.40 -17.98
N ARG A 177 -4.92 1.92 -18.59
CA ARG A 177 -4.92 1.23 -19.88
C ARG A 177 -5.93 1.90 -20.80
N ASP A 178 -5.49 2.26 -22.01
CA ASP A 178 -6.40 2.72 -23.05
C ASP A 178 -7.03 1.50 -23.78
N THR A 179 -8.35 1.41 -23.79
CA THR A 179 -9.11 0.31 -24.40
C THR A 179 -9.67 0.72 -25.77
N TYR A 180 -8.92 0.44 -26.84
CA TYR A 180 -9.43 0.65 -28.20
C TYR A 180 -10.19 -0.58 -28.73
N PRO A 181 -11.14 -0.43 -29.67
CA PRO A 181 -11.76 -1.57 -30.33
C PRO A 181 -10.69 -2.49 -30.95
N GLY A 182 -10.55 -3.70 -30.40
CA GLY A 182 -9.56 -4.69 -30.84
C GLY A 182 -8.45 -5.01 -29.82
N VAL A 183 -8.42 -4.35 -28.65
CA VAL A 183 -7.55 -4.73 -27.52
C VAL A 183 -8.25 -5.83 -26.72
N PRO A 184 -7.63 -7.01 -26.49
CA PRO A 184 -8.24 -8.08 -25.71
C PRO A 184 -8.44 -7.64 -24.24
N VAL A 185 -9.63 -7.93 -23.71
CA VAL A 185 -9.98 -7.73 -22.30
C VAL A 185 -9.03 -8.58 -21.45
N ALA A 186 -8.47 -8.01 -20.38
CA ALA A 186 -7.58 -8.74 -19.48
C ALA A 186 -8.36 -9.81 -18.72
N GLU A 187 -7.78 -11.00 -18.56
CA GLU A 187 -8.36 -12.03 -17.71
C GLU A 187 -8.15 -11.64 -16.23
N THR A 188 -9.26 -11.46 -15.50
CA THR A 188 -9.33 -11.14 -14.07
C THR A 188 -8.56 -12.17 -13.25
N SER A 189 -7.29 -11.91 -12.99
CA SER A 189 -6.46 -12.74 -12.13
C SER A 189 -5.62 -11.82 -11.26
N SER A 190 -5.96 -11.77 -9.97
CA SER A 190 -5.27 -10.99 -8.96
C SER A 190 -3.75 -11.16 -9.09
N PHE A 191 -3.05 -10.10 -9.47
CA PHE A 191 -1.61 -10.14 -9.71
C PHE A 191 -0.86 -9.67 -8.47
N GLY A 192 -0.35 -10.63 -7.69
CA GLY A 192 0.55 -10.38 -6.58
C GLY A 192 1.99 -10.71 -6.97
N VAL A 193 2.89 -9.72 -6.97
CA VAL A 193 4.31 -9.93 -7.19
C VAL A 193 4.96 -10.32 -5.87
N LYS A 194 5.07 -11.63 -5.60
CA LYS A 194 5.75 -12.11 -4.39
C LYS A 194 7.27 -11.84 -4.45
N PRO A 195 7.90 -11.29 -3.38
CA PRO A 195 9.34 -11.06 -3.31
C PRO A 195 10.06 -12.39 -3.00
N GLN A 196 10.05 -13.31 -3.96
CA GLN A 196 10.60 -14.67 -3.81
C GLN A 196 12.15 -14.73 -3.82
N PHE A 197 12.84 -13.59 -3.92
CA PHE A 197 14.30 -13.56 -4.09
C PHE A 197 15.10 -13.14 -2.83
N ILE A 198 14.47 -12.59 -1.79
CA ILE A 198 15.19 -12.15 -0.57
C ILE A 198 15.43 -13.32 0.41
N PHE A 199 14.44 -14.22 0.56
CA PHE A 199 14.55 -15.35 1.51
C PHE A 199 15.59 -16.40 1.10
N GLY A 200 15.76 -16.66 -0.21
CA GLY A 200 16.73 -17.65 -0.70
C GLY A 200 18.18 -17.26 -0.39
N GLY A 201 18.52 -15.98 -0.54
CA GLY A 201 19.87 -15.47 -0.24
C GLY A 201 20.21 -15.57 1.25
N ILE A 202 19.26 -15.23 2.12
CA ILE A 202 19.44 -15.30 3.58
C ILE A 202 19.66 -16.76 4.05
N VAL A 203 18.89 -17.72 3.52
CA VAL A 203 19.06 -19.15 3.85
C VAL A 203 20.45 -19.66 3.44
N ILE A 204 20.93 -19.28 2.25
CA ILE A 204 22.27 -19.68 1.78
C ILE A 204 23.37 -19.08 2.66
N ILE A 205 23.28 -17.81 3.01
CA ILE A 205 24.24 -17.14 3.90
C ILE A 205 24.27 -17.82 5.28
N LEU A 206 23.11 -18.14 5.84
CA LEU A 206 23.02 -18.85 7.13
C LEU A 206 23.64 -20.26 7.07
N LEU A 207 23.46 -21.00 5.97
CA LEU A 207 24.07 -22.33 5.79
C LEU A 207 25.59 -22.26 5.64
N VAL A 208 26.13 -21.25 4.94
CA VAL A 208 27.58 -21.02 4.83
C VAL A 208 28.16 -20.64 6.18
N PHE A 209 27.50 -19.74 6.92
CA PHE A 209 27.94 -19.33 8.25
C PHE A 209 27.91 -20.50 9.26
N TRP A 210 26.87 -21.33 9.21
CA TRP A 210 26.77 -22.53 10.05
C TRP A 210 27.90 -23.53 9.78
N ASN A 211 28.23 -23.78 8.51
CA ASN A 211 29.35 -24.64 8.14
C ASN A 211 30.70 -24.07 8.58
N TYR A 212 30.89 -22.75 8.49
CA TYR A 212 32.10 -22.10 8.98
C TYR A 212 32.27 -22.24 10.50
N VAL A 213 31.21 -21.95 11.27
CA VAL A 213 31.23 -22.05 12.74
C VAL A 213 31.42 -23.49 13.21
N THR A 214 30.75 -24.45 12.59
CA THR A 214 30.89 -25.89 12.95
C THR A 214 32.24 -26.46 12.52
N GLY A 215 32.79 -26.01 11.39
CA GLY A 215 34.15 -26.34 10.94
C GLY A 215 35.22 -25.82 11.91
N ALA A 216 35.11 -24.56 12.34
CA ALA A 216 36.03 -23.96 13.32
C ALA A 216 35.99 -24.67 14.68
N ARG A 217 34.81 -25.12 15.14
CA ARG A 217 34.68 -25.93 16.37
C ARG A 217 35.36 -27.30 16.24
N LYS A 218 35.26 -27.95 15.08
CA LYS A 218 35.91 -29.25 14.84
C LYS A 218 37.44 -29.17 14.78
N GLN A 219 38.01 -28.06 14.30
CA GLN A 219 39.46 -27.85 14.30
C GLN A 219 40.01 -27.66 15.72
N ARG A 220 39.36 -26.84 16.56
CA ARG A 220 39.78 -26.64 17.96
C ARG A 220 39.76 -27.93 18.79
N LEU A 221 38.85 -28.86 18.50
CA LEU A 221 38.78 -30.17 19.17
C LEU A 221 39.86 -31.15 18.72
N LYS A 222 40.49 -30.95 17.55
CA LYS A 222 41.62 -31.76 17.08
C LYS A 222 42.96 -31.27 17.62
N GLU A 223 43.09 -29.97 17.90
CA GLU A 223 44.31 -29.39 18.49
C GLU A 223 44.43 -29.67 20.01
N GLN A 224 43.37 -30.20 20.65
CA GLN A 224 43.36 -30.59 22.06
C GLN A 224 43.52 -32.10 22.32
N ARG A 225 43.82 -32.90 21.29
CA ARG A 225 44.17 -34.32 21.39
C ARG A 225 45.60 -34.55 20.95
#